data_AF-A0A0M3JRP1-F1
#
_entry.id   AF-A0A0M3JRP1-F1
#
_cell.length_a   1.000
_cell.length_b   1.000
_cell.length_c   1.000
_cell.angle_alpha   90.00
_cell.angle_beta   90.00
_cell.angle_gamma   90.00
#
_symmetry.space_group_name_H-M   'P 1'
#
loop_
_entity.id
_entity.type
_entity.pdbx_description
1 polymer ?
#
loop_
_entity_poly.entity_id
_entity_poly.type
_entity_poly.pdbx_seq_one_letter_code
_entity_poly.pdbx_strand_id
1 'polypeptide(L)'
;MSLAPAEYNVASYLVVGILVVIFNLPLCSIILSDPQMRIIFGVLGALFTAGFLTGVGSILKALSRIFEYDSDLMDEYIFSGFRCLYKPYVLMDLFTFPSFSVLLMLNSFDRLVVISMPITYFKKSKTIVICEILFGLILISVLETYTIAMAVVDDDHDASIFCRQLDFLPVYVYKVNITFRLLCSVLAILLMLIVVYKLRQRSSNSKKLQQNPYEQAETSGLQAYMSKQNDFTKAMLISCAFTFRKFYLTGTSTFILFSLPRYH
;
A
#
# COMPACT_ATOMS: atom_id res chain seq x y z
N MET A 1 9.63 -23.94 -19.37
CA MET A 1 9.64 -22.50 -19.71
C MET A 1 10.83 -21.86 -19.03
N SER A 2 11.79 -21.29 -19.75
CA SER A 2 12.97 -20.68 -19.15
C SER A 2 12.57 -19.41 -18.39
N LEU A 3 12.62 -19.47 -17.06
CA LEU A 3 12.58 -18.28 -16.23
C LEU A 3 13.66 -17.30 -16.74
N ALA A 4 13.37 -15.99 -16.68
CA ALA A 4 14.41 -14.98 -16.86
C ALA A 4 15.62 -15.34 -15.95
N PRO A 5 16.87 -15.20 -16.44
CA PRO A 5 18.05 -15.61 -15.68
C PRO A 5 18.00 -15.03 -14.27
N ALA A 6 18.39 -15.83 -13.27
CA ALA A 6 18.29 -15.47 -11.84
C ALA A 6 18.89 -14.08 -11.54
N GLU A 7 19.95 -13.72 -12.27
CA GLU A 7 20.63 -12.42 -12.24
C GLU A 7 19.70 -11.22 -12.50
N TYR A 8 18.81 -11.31 -13.50
CA TYR A 8 17.86 -10.23 -13.82
C TYR A 8 16.81 -10.04 -12.72
N ASN A 9 16.43 -11.13 -12.05
CA ASN A 9 15.49 -11.06 -10.94
C ASN A 9 16.12 -10.36 -9.73
N VAL A 10 17.37 -10.69 -9.38
CA VAL A 10 18.08 -10.09 -8.24
C VAL A 10 18.30 -8.59 -8.45
N ALA A 11 18.80 -8.19 -9.62
CA ALA A 11 19.03 -6.79 -9.94
C ALA A 11 17.72 -5.98 -9.88
N SER A 12 16.61 -6.54 -10.37
CA SER A 12 15.31 -5.88 -10.31
C SER A 12 14.84 -5.64 -8.87
N TYR A 13 14.90 -6.65 -7.99
CA TYR A 13 14.48 -6.49 -6.59
C TYR A 13 15.35 -5.47 -5.86
N LEU A 14 16.66 -5.46 -6.13
CA LEU A 14 17.58 -4.51 -5.51
C LEU A 14 17.32 -3.07 -5.97
N VAL A 15 17.24 -2.83 -7.29
CA VAL A 15 17.01 -1.49 -7.84
C VAL A 15 15.64 -0.95 -7.42
N VAL A 16 14.58 -1.76 -7.55
CA VAL A 16 13.23 -1.35 -7.13
C VAL A 16 13.19 -1.10 -5.63
N GLY A 17 13.79 -1.98 -4.82
CA GLY A 17 13.84 -1.83 -3.37
C GLY A 17 14.53 -0.53 -2.94
N ILE A 18 15.70 -0.23 -3.51
CA ILE A 18 16.45 1.01 -3.24
C ILE A 18 15.61 2.25 -3.62
N LEU A 19 15.00 2.26 -4.82
CA LEU A 19 14.17 3.38 -5.25
C LEU A 19 13.00 3.59 -4.29
N VAL A 20 12.30 2.51 -3.93
CA VAL A 20 11.16 2.58 -3.00
C VAL A 20 11.60 3.12 -1.64
N VAL A 21 12.74 2.67 -1.10
CA VAL A 21 13.28 3.20 0.16
C VAL A 21 13.60 4.69 0.04
N ILE A 22 14.33 5.10 -1.01
CA ILE A 22 14.74 6.51 -1.21
C ILE A 22 13.53 7.45 -1.29
N PHE A 23 12.45 7.03 -1.94
CA PHE A 23 11.25 7.88 -2.05
C PHE A 23 10.38 7.90 -0.80
N ASN A 24 10.23 6.77 -0.10
CA ASN A 24 9.34 6.67 1.06
C ASN A 24 10.00 7.16 2.36
N LEU A 25 11.30 6.94 2.53
CA LEU A 25 12.02 7.26 3.78
C LEU A 25 11.96 8.76 4.16
N PRO A 26 12.17 9.73 3.26
CA PRO A 26 12.08 11.16 3.60
C PRO A 26 10.68 11.55 4.05
N LEU A 27 9.64 11.02 3.39
CA LEU A 27 8.24 11.33 3.69
C LEU A 27 7.83 10.72 5.04
N CYS A 28 8.23 9.48 5.31
CA CYS A 28 8.08 8.88 6.63
C CYS A 28 8.76 9.72 7.71
N SER A 29 10.02 10.12 7.48
CA SER A 29 10.81 10.89 8.45
C SER A 29 10.13 12.22 8.80
N ILE A 30 9.67 12.97 7.79
CA ILE A 30 8.97 14.24 8.00
C ILE A 30 7.68 14.04 8.79
N ILE A 31 6.85 13.07 8.40
CA ILE A 31 5.56 12.84 9.06
C ILE A 31 5.76 12.37 10.50
N LEU A 32 6.72 11.48 10.76
CA LEU A 32 6.95 10.93 12.10
C LEU A 32 7.62 11.94 13.05
N SER A 33 8.42 12.86 12.53
CA SER A 33 9.14 13.86 13.33
C SER A 33 8.21 14.92 13.93
N ASP A 34 7.14 15.29 13.23
CA ASP A 34 6.23 16.35 13.69
C ASP A 34 4.92 15.78 14.29
N PRO A 35 4.63 15.99 15.59
CA PRO A 35 3.39 15.53 16.23
C PRO A 35 2.11 16.08 15.59
N GLN A 36 2.12 17.30 15.06
CA GLN A 36 0.95 17.88 14.40
C GLN A 36 0.71 17.21 13.04
N MET A 37 1.79 16.94 12.29
CA MET A 37 1.71 16.23 11.01
C MET A 37 1.25 14.78 11.19
N ARG A 38 1.66 14.10 12.27
CA ARG A 38 1.15 12.75 12.60
C ARG A 38 -0.37 12.70 12.79
N ILE A 39 -0.96 13.75 13.35
CA ILE A 39 -2.40 13.79 13.58
C ILE A 39 -3.16 14.06 12.27
N ILE A 40 -2.62 14.90 11.39
CA ILE A 40 -3.31 15.30 10.15
C ILE A 40 -3.07 14.30 9.02
N PHE A 41 -1.86 13.71 8.95
CA PHE A 41 -1.42 12.84 7.88
C PHE A 41 -1.09 11.43 8.37
N GLY A 42 -1.59 11.01 9.53
CA GLY A 42 -1.22 9.72 10.14
C GLY A 42 -1.48 8.51 9.24
N VAL A 43 -2.64 8.44 8.58
CA VAL A 43 -2.95 7.33 7.64
C VAL A 43 -1.98 7.32 6.46
N LEU A 44 -1.65 8.50 5.92
CA LEU A 44 -0.68 8.64 4.85
C LEU A 44 0.74 8.28 5.32
N GLY A 45 1.09 8.63 6.54
CA GLY A 45 2.34 8.21 7.19
C GLY A 45 2.44 6.69 7.27
N ALA A 46 1.36 6.02 7.71
CA ALA A 46 1.30 4.56 7.74
C ALA A 46 1.47 3.94 6.33
N LEU A 47 0.84 4.52 5.30
CA LEU A 47 1.02 4.09 3.91
C LEU A 47 2.48 4.21 3.44
N PHE A 48 3.15 5.33 3.70
CA PHE A 48 4.57 5.49 3.38
C PHE A 48 5.44 4.54 4.18
N THR A 49 5.11 4.24 5.44
CA THR A 49 5.84 3.27 6.25
C THR A 49 5.71 1.87 5.67
N ALA A 50 4.52 1.46 5.24
CA ALA A 50 4.34 0.19 4.52
C ALA A 50 5.13 0.17 3.20
N GLY A 51 5.17 1.29 2.47
CA GLY A 51 5.99 1.44 1.27
C GLY A 51 7.49 1.27 1.57
N PHE A 52 8.00 1.94 2.60
CA PHE A 52 9.38 1.79 3.07
C PHE A 52 9.70 0.33 3.43
N LEU A 53 8.84 -0.34 4.21
CA LEU A 53 9.00 -1.75 4.56
C LEU A 53 9.00 -2.66 3.33
N THR A 54 8.18 -2.36 2.32
CA THR A 54 8.17 -3.09 1.04
C THR A 54 9.52 -2.97 0.32
N GLY A 55 10.11 -1.77 0.34
CA GLY A 55 11.43 -1.52 -0.23
C GLY A 55 12.53 -2.29 0.51
N VAL A 56 12.52 -2.24 1.85
CA VAL A 56 13.45 -3.02 2.69
C VAL A 56 13.30 -4.52 2.44
N GLY A 57 12.06 -5.04 2.41
CA GLY A 57 11.77 -6.44 2.11
C GLY A 57 12.29 -6.86 0.74
N SER A 58 12.17 -6.00 -0.27
CA SER A 58 12.71 -6.25 -1.62
C SER A 58 14.24 -6.34 -1.62
N ILE A 59 14.94 -5.48 -0.88
CA ILE A 59 16.40 -5.54 -0.73
C ILE A 59 16.81 -6.83 -0.01
N LEU A 60 16.15 -7.18 1.09
CA LEU A 60 16.41 -8.44 1.82
C LEU A 60 16.18 -9.68 0.94
N LYS A 61 15.15 -9.66 0.10
CA LYS A 61 14.86 -10.71 -0.89
C LYS A 61 15.95 -10.81 -1.97
N ALA A 62 16.52 -9.69 -2.39
CA ALA A 62 17.66 -9.70 -3.31
C ALA A 62 18.92 -10.27 -2.65
N LEU A 63 19.24 -9.83 -1.43
CA LEU A 63 20.41 -10.31 -0.67
C LEU A 63 20.34 -11.80 -0.36
N SER A 64 19.19 -12.29 0.11
CA SER A 64 19.00 -13.73 0.39
C SER A 64 19.23 -14.60 -0.85
N ARG A 65 18.77 -14.15 -2.02
CA ARG A 65 19.02 -14.86 -3.30
C ARG A 65 20.49 -14.86 -3.72
N ILE A 66 21.24 -13.79 -3.42
CA ILE A 66 22.68 -13.76 -3.67
C ILE A 66 23.39 -14.78 -2.78
N PHE A 67 23.05 -14.83 -1.48
CA PHE A 67 23.63 -15.80 -0.56
C PHE A 67 23.30 -17.25 -0.95
N GLU A 68 22.06 -17.52 -1.36
CA GLU A 68 21.63 -18.85 -1.82
C GLU A 68 22.36 -19.28 -3.11
N TYR A 69 22.67 -18.34 -4.01
CA TYR A 69 23.45 -18.61 -5.23
C TYR A 69 24.92 -18.93 -4.91
N ASP A 70 25.53 -18.17 -4.00
CA ASP A 70 26.96 -18.32 -3.66
C ASP A 70 27.26 -19.61 -2.87
N SER A 71 26.25 -20.18 -2.20
CA SER A 71 26.39 -21.38 -1.38
C SER A 71 26.19 -22.70 -2.14
N ASP A 72 26.01 -22.65 -3.47
CA ASP A 72 25.79 -23.80 -4.37
C ASP A 72 24.68 -24.77 -3.88
N LEU A 73 23.77 -24.26 -3.05
CA LEU A 73 22.62 -24.98 -2.49
C LEU A 73 21.50 -25.19 -3.53
N MET A 74 21.78 -24.92 -4.80
CA MET A 74 20.80 -24.92 -5.90
C MET A 74 20.37 -26.33 -6.31
N ASP A 75 21.12 -27.34 -5.92
CA ASP A 75 20.80 -28.75 -6.17
C ASP A 75 19.91 -29.33 -5.04
N GLU A 76 18.64 -29.56 -5.39
CA GLU A 76 17.70 -30.51 -4.77
C GLU A 76 17.12 -30.23 -3.36
N TYR A 77 17.10 -29.01 -2.84
CA TYR A 77 16.35 -28.74 -1.60
C TYR A 77 14.91 -28.29 -1.86
N ILE A 78 14.03 -29.28 -1.98
CA ILE A 78 12.60 -29.13 -1.68
C ILE A 78 12.47 -28.77 -0.19
N PHE A 79 11.90 -27.60 0.11
CA PHE A 79 11.62 -27.19 1.49
C PHE A 79 10.13 -27.31 1.78
N SER A 80 9.78 -27.66 3.02
CA SER A 80 8.40 -27.45 3.48
C SER A 80 8.11 -25.95 3.50
N GLY A 81 6.89 -25.57 3.14
CA GLY A 81 6.42 -24.20 3.13
C GLY A 81 6.53 -23.52 4.49
N PHE A 82 6.46 -24.29 5.59
CA PHE A 82 6.74 -23.78 6.93
C PHE A 82 8.16 -23.21 7.07
N ARG A 83 9.16 -23.82 6.44
CA ARG A 83 10.55 -23.32 6.47
C ARG A 83 10.71 -21.98 5.75
N CYS A 84 9.87 -21.71 4.75
CA CYS A 84 9.84 -20.41 4.09
C CYS A 84 9.36 -19.29 5.03
N LEU A 85 8.43 -19.57 5.95
CA LEU A 85 7.93 -18.58 6.92
C LEU A 85 9.00 -18.13 7.93
N TYR A 86 10.05 -18.93 8.16
CA TYR A 86 11.17 -18.50 9.01
C TYR A 86 12.06 -17.43 8.36
N LYS A 87 11.99 -17.27 7.04
CA LYS A 87 12.79 -16.25 6.35
C LYS A 87 12.17 -14.87 6.62
N PRO A 88 12.92 -13.91 7.18
CA PRO A 88 12.36 -12.62 7.60
C PRO A 88 11.79 -11.80 6.44
N TYR A 89 12.36 -11.93 5.24
CA TYR A 89 11.83 -11.24 4.05
C TYR A 89 10.47 -11.81 3.61
N VAL A 90 10.18 -13.09 3.87
CA VAL A 90 8.89 -13.71 3.51
C VAL A 90 7.79 -13.15 4.40
N LEU A 91 8.03 -13.03 5.71
CA LEU A 91 7.08 -12.40 6.64
C LEU A 91 6.85 -10.92 6.32
N MET A 92 7.91 -10.20 5.94
CA MET A 92 7.77 -8.81 5.49
C MET A 92 6.97 -8.71 4.19
N ASP A 93 7.22 -9.58 3.21
CA ASP A 93 6.48 -9.62 1.94
C ASP A 93 5.00 -9.96 2.20
N LEU A 94 4.73 -10.94 3.07
CA LEU A 94 3.39 -11.33 3.48
C LEU A 94 2.65 -10.14 4.08
N PHE A 95 3.20 -9.50 5.11
CA PHE A 95 2.59 -8.35 5.76
C PHE A 95 2.40 -7.15 4.81
N THR A 96 3.41 -6.80 4.03
CA THR A 96 3.37 -5.58 3.20
C THR A 96 2.43 -5.72 2.00
N PHE A 97 2.23 -6.94 1.50
CA PHE A 97 1.43 -7.23 0.32
C PHE A 97 -0.05 -6.77 0.42
N PRO A 98 -0.83 -7.16 1.44
CA PRO A 98 -2.18 -6.63 1.66
C PRO A 98 -2.14 -5.23 2.30
N SER A 99 -1.16 -4.94 3.16
CA SER A 99 -1.06 -3.67 3.89
C SER A 99 -1.12 -2.45 2.98
N PHE A 100 -0.36 -2.48 1.87
CA PHE A 100 -0.33 -1.34 0.95
C PHE A 100 -1.73 -1.01 0.39
N SER A 101 -2.53 -2.03 0.05
CA SER A 101 -3.85 -1.83 -0.56
C SER A 101 -4.91 -1.42 0.47
N VAL A 102 -4.84 -1.98 1.67
CA VAL A 102 -5.73 -1.59 2.79
C VAL A 102 -5.44 -0.15 3.21
N LEU A 103 -4.17 0.22 3.40
CA LEU A 103 -3.79 1.58 3.78
C LEU A 103 -4.10 2.61 2.69
N LEU A 104 -4.02 2.22 1.41
CA LEU A 104 -4.46 3.06 0.31
C LEU A 104 -5.97 3.32 0.39
N MET A 105 -6.77 2.27 0.62
CA MET A 105 -8.23 2.38 0.81
C MET A 105 -8.58 3.30 1.99
N LEU A 106 -7.89 3.12 3.12
CA LEU A 106 -8.10 3.96 4.31
C LEU A 106 -7.68 5.40 4.07
N ASN A 107 -6.57 5.65 3.36
CA ASN A 107 -6.21 7.02 3.00
C ASN A 107 -7.26 7.65 2.07
N SER A 108 -7.85 6.89 1.14
CA SER A 108 -8.96 7.40 0.31
C SER A 108 -10.22 7.69 1.13
N PHE A 109 -10.51 6.85 2.12
CA PHE A 109 -11.62 7.04 3.06
C PHE A 109 -11.41 8.27 3.96
N ASP A 110 -10.21 8.44 4.52
CA ASP A 110 -9.83 9.62 5.33
C ASP A 110 -10.11 10.92 4.55
N ARG A 111 -9.68 11.00 3.28
CA ARG A 111 -9.97 12.16 2.43
C ARG A 111 -11.47 12.38 2.24
N LEU A 112 -12.26 11.32 2.09
CA LEU A 112 -13.71 11.43 1.98
C LEU A 112 -14.34 11.99 3.26
N VAL A 113 -13.90 11.52 4.43
CA VAL A 113 -14.38 11.98 5.74
C VAL A 113 -14.03 13.45 5.94
N VAL A 114 -12.78 13.83 5.68
CA VAL A 114 -12.28 15.21 5.76
C VAL A 114 -13.12 16.17 4.93
N ILE A 115 -13.49 15.78 3.71
CA ILE A 115 -14.23 16.63 2.78
C ILE A 115 -15.71 16.68 3.12
N SER A 116 -16.28 15.56 3.58
CA SER A 116 -17.71 15.43 3.85
C SER A 116 -18.10 16.02 5.21
N MET A 117 -17.23 15.90 6.23
CA MET A 117 -17.51 16.30 7.62
C MET A 117 -16.35 17.10 8.24
N PRO A 118 -16.01 18.28 7.70
CA PRO A 118 -14.78 18.98 8.07
C PRO A 118 -14.75 19.51 9.51
N ILE A 119 -15.89 19.96 10.06
CA ILE A 119 -15.97 20.51 11.42
C ILE A 119 -15.75 19.40 12.45
N THR A 120 -16.39 18.25 12.25
CA THR A 120 -16.22 17.07 13.11
C THR A 120 -14.81 16.54 13.02
N TYR A 121 -14.24 16.47 11.81
CA TYR A 121 -12.87 16.04 11.60
C TYR A 121 -11.87 16.95 12.31
N PHE A 122 -12.02 18.28 12.21
CA PHE A 122 -11.12 19.22 12.90
C PHE A 122 -11.12 19.03 14.42
N LYS A 123 -12.29 18.81 15.03
CA LYS A 123 -12.42 18.62 16.48
C LYS A 123 -11.93 17.26 16.98
N LYS A 124 -12.00 16.21 16.15
CA LYS A 124 -11.73 14.81 16.55
C LYS A 124 -10.70 14.08 15.68
N SER A 125 -9.87 14.81 14.95
CA SER A 125 -8.91 14.28 13.95
C SER A 125 -8.04 13.16 14.52
N LYS A 126 -7.43 13.39 15.69
CA LYS A 126 -6.58 12.41 16.37
C LYS A 126 -7.31 11.08 16.60
N THR A 127 -8.55 11.13 17.10
CA THR A 127 -9.33 9.91 17.37
C THR A 127 -9.71 9.20 16.08
N ILE A 128 -10.17 9.93 15.06
CA ILE A 128 -10.56 9.37 13.76
C ILE A 128 -9.37 8.64 13.12
N VAL A 129 -8.23 9.31 13.00
CA VAL A 129 -7.02 8.74 12.37
C VAL A 129 -6.51 7.51 13.14
N ILE A 130 -6.52 7.54 14.48
CA ILE A 130 -6.14 6.36 15.28
C ILE A 130 -7.11 5.20 15.03
N CYS A 131 -8.42 5.45 15.03
CA CYS A 131 -9.42 4.43 14.75
C CYS A 131 -9.25 3.82 13.35
N GLU A 132 -8.97 4.63 12.34
CA GLU A 132 -8.73 4.16 10.97
C GLU A 132 -7.48 3.29 10.87
N ILE A 133 -6.36 3.70 11.47
CA ILE A 133 -5.13 2.91 11.50
C ILE A 133 -5.36 1.59 12.25
N LEU A 134 -6.00 1.62 13.41
CA LEU A 134 -6.31 0.41 14.18
C LEU A 134 -7.21 -0.55 13.41
N PHE A 135 -8.25 -0.04 12.75
CA PHE A 135 -9.12 -0.85 11.90
C PHE A 135 -8.34 -1.49 10.76
N GLY A 136 -7.46 -0.74 10.08
CA GLY A 136 -6.58 -1.27 9.05
C GLY A 136 -5.66 -2.38 9.55
N LEU A 137 -5.00 -2.14 10.68
CA LEU A 137 -4.13 -3.13 11.31
C LEU A 137 -4.89 -4.40 11.69
N ILE A 138 -6.08 -4.29 12.28
CA ILE A 138 -6.91 -5.45 12.61
C ILE A 138 -7.26 -6.26 11.35
N LEU A 139 -7.70 -5.60 10.26
CA LEU A 139 -8.00 -6.28 9.00
C LEU A 139 -6.79 -7.01 8.43
N ILE A 140 -5.63 -6.36 8.42
CA ILE A 140 -4.37 -6.96 7.96
C ILE A 140 -4.01 -8.15 8.85
N SER A 141 -4.01 -7.98 10.17
CA SER A 141 -3.66 -9.04 11.13
C SER A 141 -4.56 -10.27 11.02
N VAL A 142 -5.86 -10.10 10.81
CA VAL A 142 -6.80 -11.21 10.59
C VAL A 142 -6.46 -11.97 9.31
N LEU A 143 -6.20 -11.26 8.20
CA LEU A 143 -5.82 -11.89 6.93
C LEU A 143 -4.48 -12.60 7.02
N GLU A 144 -3.49 -11.98 7.67
CA GLU A 144 -2.15 -12.55 7.88
C GLU A 144 -2.22 -13.81 8.74
N THR A 145 -2.96 -13.76 9.85
CA THR A 145 -3.11 -14.91 10.75
C THR A 145 -3.81 -16.06 10.04
N TYR A 146 -4.85 -15.77 9.26
CA TYR A 146 -5.48 -16.78 8.40
C TYR A 146 -4.48 -17.37 7.40
N THR A 147 -3.71 -16.52 6.72
CA THR A 147 -2.73 -16.95 5.71
C THR A 147 -1.65 -17.85 6.31
N ILE A 148 -1.08 -17.45 7.46
CA ILE A 148 -0.05 -18.22 8.17
C ILE A 148 -0.64 -19.53 8.70
N ALA A 149 -1.84 -19.51 9.29
CA ALA A 149 -2.48 -20.72 9.80
C ALA A 149 -2.71 -21.75 8.68
N MET A 150 -3.22 -21.31 7.53
CA MET A 150 -3.43 -22.22 6.40
C MET A 150 -2.11 -22.70 5.78
N ALA A 151 -1.07 -21.85 5.75
CA ALA A 151 0.26 -22.26 5.29
C ALA A 151 0.90 -23.34 6.18
N VAL A 152 0.58 -23.37 7.48
CA VAL A 152 1.07 -24.37 8.42
C VAL A 152 0.24 -25.66 8.35
N VAL A 153 -1.08 -25.55 8.14
CA VAL A 153 -1.99 -26.70 8.14
C VAL A 153 -1.92 -27.50 6.84
N ASP A 154 -1.86 -26.82 5.69
CA ASP A 154 -1.79 -27.44 4.35
C ASP A 154 -0.35 -27.47 3.81
N ASP A 155 0.64 -27.78 4.67
CA ASP A 155 2.07 -27.84 4.33
C ASP A 155 2.45 -29.11 3.53
N ASP A 156 1.61 -29.47 2.55
CA ASP A 156 1.83 -30.59 1.61
C ASP A 156 2.63 -30.17 0.36
N HIS A 157 3.12 -28.92 0.31
CA HIS A 157 3.71 -28.32 -0.88
C HIS A 157 5.24 -28.23 -0.80
N ASP A 158 5.88 -28.75 -1.84
CA ASP A 158 7.31 -28.61 -2.09
C ASP A 158 7.63 -27.16 -2.50
N ALA A 159 8.08 -26.35 -1.55
CA ALA A 159 8.45 -24.97 -1.81
C ALA A 159 9.85 -24.88 -2.41
N SER A 160 10.00 -23.97 -3.40
CA SER A 160 11.32 -23.65 -3.96
C SER A 160 12.21 -22.95 -2.92
N ILE A 161 13.53 -23.07 -3.06
CA ILE A 161 14.54 -22.32 -2.28
C ILE A 161 14.22 -20.81 -2.21
N PHE A 162 13.64 -20.27 -3.29
CA PHE A 162 13.29 -18.86 -3.43
C PHE A 162 12.01 -18.43 -2.71
N CYS A 163 11.29 -19.36 -2.09
CA CYS A 163 10.11 -19.14 -1.25
C CYS A 163 9.12 -18.12 -1.84
N ARG A 164 8.70 -18.34 -3.09
CA ARG A 164 7.68 -17.48 -3.70
C ARG A 164 6.33 -17.77 -3.05
N GLN A 165 5.49 -16.75 -2.87
CA GLN A 165 4.15 -16.92 -2.31
C GLN A 165 3.34 -18.02 -3.00
N LEU A 166 3.44 -18.17 -4.33
CA LEU A 166 2.74 -19.22 -5.07
C LEU A 166 3.26 -20.63 -4.75
N ASP A 167 4.51 -20.75 -4.32
CA ASP A 167 5.19 -22.04 -4.12
C ASP A 167 4.91 -22.60 -2.72
N PHE A 168 4.78 -21.73 -1.69
CA PHE A 168 4.57 -22.18 -0.30
C PHE A 168 3.15 -21.96 0.23
N LEU A 169 2.31 -21.18 -0.46
CA LEU A 169 0.90 -21.02 -0.06
C LEU A 169 0.01 -21.95 -0.87
N PRO A 170 -1.00 -22.57 -0.24
CA PRO A 170 -2.05 -23.25 -0.98
C PRO A 170 -2.73 -22.30 -1.97
N VAL A 171 -3.05 -22.81 -3.17
CA VAL A 171 -3.57 -22.00 -4.29
C VAL A 171 -4.83 -21.20 -3.89
N TYR A 172 -5.69 -21.75 -3.05
CA TYR A 172 -6.90 -21.05 -2.60
C TYR A 172 -6.58 -19.89 -1.65
N VAL A 173 -5.59 -20.03 -0.74
CA VAL A 173 -5.15 -18.95 0.16
C VAL A 173 -4.53 -17.83 -0.64
N TYR A 174 -3.66 -18.16 -1.59
CA TYR A 174 -3.06 -17.19 -2.49
C TYR A 174 -4.12 -16.39 -3.28
N LYS A 175 -5.15 -17.09 -3.80
CA LYS A 175 -6.30 -16.45 -4.47
C LYS A 175 -7.08 -15.52 -3.54
N VAL A 176 -7.32 -15.90 -2.28
CA VAL A 176 -8.00 -15.04 -1.29
C VAL A 176 -7.19 -13.76 -1.06
N ASN A 177 -5.87 -13.85 -0.87
CA ASN A 177 -5.01 -12.69 -0.65
C ASN A 177 -4.99 -11.73 -1.84
N ILE A 178 -4.88 -12.25 -3.07
CA ILE A 178 -4.96 -11.42 -4.28
C ILE A 178 -6.34 -10.78 -4.40
N THR A 179 -7.41 -11.55 -4.21
CA THR A 179 -8.79 -11.04 -4.37
C THR A 179 -9.06 -9.93 -3.36
N PHE A 180 -8.71 -10.14 -2.10
CA PHE A 180 -8.83 -9.11 -1.06
C PHE A 180 -8.05 -7.84 -1.42
N ARG A 181 -6.80 -7.99 -1.86
CA ARG A 181 -5.95 -6.88 -2.30
C ARG A 181 -6.58 -6.09 -3.45
N LEU A 182 -7.12 -6.78 -4.45
CA LEU A 182 -7.81 -6.18 -5.59
C LEU A 182 -9.08 -5.44 -5.15
N LEU A 183 -9.89 -6.05 -4.29
CA LEU A 183 -11.10 -5.42 -3.75
C LEU A 183 -10.78 -4.11 -3.01
N CYS A 184 -9.79 -4.13 -2.10
CA CYS A 184 -9.35 -2.91 -1.42
C CYS A 184 -8.84 -1.85 -2.40
N SER A 185 -8.09 -2.24 -3.43
CA SER A 185 -7.58 -1.32 -4.45
C SER A 185 -8.71 -0.69 -5.27
N VAL A 186 -9.72 -1.47 -5.67
CA VAL A 186 -10.90 -0.97 -6.39
C VAL A 186 -11.71 -0.02 -5.50
N LEU A 187 -11.93 -0.38 -4.24
CA LEU A 187 -12.61 0.47 -3.26
C LEU A 187 -11.87 1.80 -3.06
N ALA A 188 -10.53 1.78 -2.96
CA ALA A 188 -9.73 2.99 -2.86
C ALA A 188 -9.99 3.94 -4.06
N ILE A 189 -10.00 3.40 -5.28
CA ILE A 189 -10.26 4.19 -6.50
C ILE A 189 -11.68 4.76 -6.48
N LEU A 190 -12.69 3.95 -6.17
CA LEU A 190 -14.09 4.41 -6.10
C LEU A 190 -14.26 5.52 -5.07
N LEU A 191 -13.65 5.39 -3.88
CA LEU A 191 -13.66 6.43 -2.85
C LEU A 191 -12.99 7.72 -3.34
N MET A 192 -11.85 7.62 -4.03
CA MET A 192 -11.20 8.81 -4.60
C MET A 192 -12.05 9.49 -5.67
N LEU A 193 -12.80 8.74 -6.49
CA LEU A 193 -13.74 9.35 -7.46
C LEU A 193 -14.87 10.11 -6.75
N ILE A 194 -15.41 9.56 -5.66
CA ILE A 194 -16.41 10.24 -4.83
C ILE A 194 -15.82 11.52 -4.22
N VAL A 195 -14.58 11.46 -3.72
CA VAL A 195 -13.82 12.61 -3.20
C VAL A 195 -13.72 13.73 -4.26
N VAL A 196 -13.31 13.39 -5.49
CA VAL A 196 -13.22 14.35 -6.61
C VAL A 196 -14.59 14.97 -6.89
N TYR A 197 -15.63 14.15 -6.95
CA TYR A 197 -16.99 14.62 -7.21
C TYR A 197 -17.46 15.61 -6.14
N LYS A 198 -17.29 15.27 -4.85
CA LYS A 198 -17.65 16.13 -3.72
C LYS A 198 -16.84 17.43 -3.70
N LEU A 199 -15.54 17.38 -4.02
CA LEU A 199 -14.71 18.59 -4.15
C LEU A 199 -15.20 19.51 -5.26
N ARG A 200 -15.53 18.96 -6.44
CA ARG A 200 -16.07 19.74 -7.56
C ARG A 200 -17.42 20.37 -7.20
N GLN A 201 -18.31 19.59 -6.59
CA GLN A 201 -19.61 20.07 -6.13
C GLN A 201 -19.46 21.23 -5.15
N ARG A 202 -18.56 21.09 -4.16
CA ARG A 202 -18.31 22.13 -3.16
C ARG A 202 -17.66 23.38 -3.75
N SER A 203 -16.72 23.22 -4.68
CA SER A 203 -16.10 24.36 -5.38
C SER A 203 -17.13 25.14 -6.20
N SER A 204 -18.06 24.45 -6.87
CA SER A 204 -19.17 25.09 -7.60
C SER A 204 -20.09 25.86 -6.65
N ASN A 205 -20.45 25.28 -5.50
CA ASN A 205 -21.31 25.93 -4.51
C ASN A 205 -20.62 27.10 -3.80
N SER A 206 -19.32 27.00 -3.51
CA SER A 206 -18.56 28.09 -2.90
C SER A 206 -18.47 29.33 -3.80
N LYS A 207 -18.39 29.16 -5.12
CA LYS A 207 -18.45 30.28 -6.08
C LYS A 207 -19.81 30.99 -6.06
N LYS A 208 -20.87 30.28 -5.68
CA LYS A 208 -22.22 30.85 -5.51
C LYS A 208 -22.37 31.57 -4.16
N LEU A 209 -21.73 31.07 -3.09
CA LEU A 209 -21.79 31.64 -1.74
C LEU A 209 -20.88 32.86 -1.50
N GLN A 210 -19.79 33.02 -2.24
CA GLN A 210 -18.92 34.23 -2.19
C GLN A 210 -19.63 35.54 -2.60
N GLN A 211 -20.92 35.50 -2.93
CA GLN A 211 -21.76 36.67 -3.12
C GLN A 211 -22.30 37.26 -1.80
N ASN A 212 -22.15 36.58 -0.65
CA ASN A 212 -22.61 37.08 0.66
C ASN A 212 -21.45 37.48 1.60
N PRO A 213 -21.25 38.78 1.89
CA PRO A 213 -20.10 39.29 2.65
C PRO A 213 -20.08 38.99 4.16
N TYR A 214 -21.23 38.64 4.74
CA TYR A 214 -21.41 38.61 6.21
C TYR A 214 -20.87 37.33 6.89
N GLU A 215 -20.77 36.22 6.14
CA GLU A 215 -20.37 34.90 6.68
C GLU A 215 -18.84 34.66 6.68
N GLN A 216 -18.06 35.61 6.14
CA GLN A 216 -16.64 35.43 5.81
C GLN A 216 -15.68 35.71 6.98
N ALA A 217 -16.13 36.40 8.04
CA ALA A 217 -15.26 36.83 9.14
C ALA A 217 -15.00 35.74 10.19
N GLU A 218 -15.94 34.81 10.43
CA GLU A 218 -15.83 33.77 11.47
C GLU A 218 -15.12 32.49 10.96
N THR A 219 -15.01 32.31 9.64
CA THR A 219 -14.47 31.08 9.02
C THR A 219 -13.03 31.20 8.52
N SER A 220 -12.32 32.31 8.72
CA SER A 220 -11.01 32.58 8.10
C SER A 220 -9.95 31.49 8.36
N GLY A 221 -9.83 31.01 9.60
CA GLY A 221 -8.93 29.90 9.96
C GLY A 221 -9.34 28.54 9.38
N LEU A 222 -10.65 28.28 9.32
CA LEU A 222 -11.23 27.06 8.73
C LEU A 222 -11.06 27.06 7.20
N GLN A 223 -11.22 28.22 6.55
CA GLN A 223 -11.02 28.41 5.11
C GLN A 223 -9.55 28.22 4.73
N ALA A 224 -8.61 28.75 5.52
CA ALA A 224 -7.18 28.55 5.30
C ALA A 224 -6.77 27.07 5.45
N TYR A 225 -7.30 26.37 6.46
CA TYR A 225 -7.09 24.93 6.64
C TYR A 225 -7.69 24.11 5.48
N MET A 226 -8.91 24.44 5.06
CA MET A 226 -9.57 23.80 3.93
C MET A 226 -8.87 24.05 2.59
N SER A 227 -8.32 25.25 2.37
CA SER A 227 -7.53 25.55 1.18
C SER A 227 -6.32 24.62 1.11
N LYS A 228 -5.56 24.51 2.21
CA LYS A 228 -4.39 23.62 2.30
C LYS A 228 -4.78 22.15 2.07
N GLN A 229 -5.90 21.68 2.63
CA GLN A 229 -6.39 20.32 2.39
C GLN A 229 -6.89 20.11 0.96
N ASN A 230 -7.49 21.11 0.32
CA ASN A 230 -7.95 21.03 -1.06
C ASN A 230 -6.76 20.97 -2.03
N ASP A 231 -5.74 21.80 -1.81
CA ASP A 231 -4.52 21.78 -2.62
C ASP A 231 -3.74 20.48 -2.43
N PHE A 232 -3.69 19.97 -1.20
CA PHE A 232 -3.12 18.65 -0.90
C PHE A 232 -3.92 17.52 -1.57
N THR A 233 -5.26 17.57 -1.53
CA THR A 233 -6.11 16.56 -2.17
C THR A 233 -6.00 16.63 -3.69
N LYS A 234 -5.87 17.82 -4.28
CA LYS A 234 -5.56 18.00 -5.71
C LYS A 234 -4.19 17.44 -6.07
N ALA A 235 -3.16 17.72 -5.27
CA ALA A 235 -1.82 17.16 -5.49
C ALA A 235 -1.83 15.63 -5.37
N MET A 236 -2.54 15.08 -4.38
CA MET A 236 -2.74 13.64 -4.21
C MET A 236 -3.52 13.05 -5.38
N LEU A 237 -4.55 13.71 -5.89
CA LEU A 237 -5.31 13.28 -7.06
C LEU A 237 -4.49 13.31 -8.35
N ILE A 238 -3.66 14.33 -8.53
CA ILE A 238 -2.72 14.42 -9.66
C ILE A 238 -1.69 13.29 -9.55
N SER A 239 -1.14 13.06 -8.35
CA SER A 239 -0.20 11.96 -8.08
C SER A 239 -0.84 10.59 -8.31
N CYS A 240 -2.07 10.38 -7.82
CA CYS A 240 -2.85 9.16 -8.06
C CYS A 240 -3.21 8.99 -9.54
N ALA A 241 -3.54 10.06 -10.28
CA ALA A 241 -3.81 9.98 -11.71
C ALA A 241 -2.55 9.66 -12.53
N PHE A 242 -1.39 10.22 -12.16
CA PHE A 242 -0.09 9.86 -12.75
C PHE A 242 0.30 8.41 -12.42
N THR A 243 0.07 7.97 -11.18
CA THR A 243 0.35 6.61 -10.73
C THR A 243 -0.58 5.62 -11.42
N PHE A 244 -1.87 5.90 -11.50
CA PHE A 244 -2.85 5.07 -12.22
C PHE A 244 -2.52 5.01 -13.71
N ARG A 245 -2.17 6.14 -14.34
CA ARG A 245 -1.75 6.18 -15.74
C ARG A 245 -0.50 5.31 -15.97
N LYS A 246 0.54 5.41 -15.14
CA LYS A 246 1.73 4.54 -15.24
C LYS A 246 1.42 3.07 -14.93
N PHE A 247 0.65 2.78 -13.90
CA PHE A 247 0.38 1.40 -13.47
C PHE A 247 -0.56 0.68 -14.45
N TYR A 248 -1.52 1.37 -15.05
CA TYR A 248 -2.47 0.77 -16.00
C TYR A 248 -1.96 0.79 -17.45
N LEU A 249 -1.26 1.85 -17.91
CA LEU A 249 -0.69 1.87 -19.28
C LEU A 249 0.67 1.19 -19.39
N THR A 250 1.46 1.13 -18.32
CA THR A 250 2.77 0.45 -18.32
C THR A 250 2.73 -0.90 -17.60
N GLY A 251 1.82 -1.11 -16.65
CA GLY A 251 1.65 -2.39 -15.96
C GLY A 251 0.96 -3.48 -16.78
N THR A 252 0.23 -3.15 -17.84
CA THR A 252 -0.18 -4.16 -18.84
C THR A 252 1.00 -4.70 -19.65
N SER A 253 2.18 -4.05 -19.59
CA SER A 253 3.39 -4.53 -20.26
C SER A 253 4.36 -5.20 -19.29
N THR A 254 4.44 -4.76 -18.04
CA THR A 254 5.45 -5.27 -17.08
C THR A 254 4.88 -6.14 -15.96
N PHE A 255 3.64 -5.90 -15.50
CA PHE A 255 2.97 -6.77 -14.53
C PHE A 255 2.36 -8.01 -15.18
N ILE A 256 1.91 -7.90 -16.44
CA ILE A 256 1.54 -9.05 -17.27
C ILE A 256 2.78 -9.88 -17.67
N LEU A 257 3.98 -9.29 -17.75
CA LEU A 257 5.22 -10.04 -17.98
C LEU A 257 5.76 -10.77 -16.73
N PHE A 258 5.45 -10.29 -15.52
CA PHE A 258 5.94 -10.85 -14.26
C PHE A 258 4.90 -11.63 -13.44
N SER A 259 3.60 -11.53 -13.79
CA SER A 259 2.51 -12.20 -13.05
C SER A 259 1.57 -13.06 -13.92
N LEU A 260 1.85 -13.25 -15.22
CA LEU A 260 1.24 -14.35 -15.96
C LEU A 260 2.06 -15.63 -15.76
N PRO A 261 1.51 -16.70 -15.15
CA PRO A 261 1.86 -18.02 -15.61
C PRO A 261 1.39 -18.09 -17.07
N ARG A 262 2.31 -18.18 -18.03
CA ARG A 262 1.92 -18.63 -19.37
C ARG A 262 1.52 -20.09 -19.22
N TYR A 263 0.24 -20.33 -19.02
CA TYR A 263 -0.35 -21.64 -19.28
C TYR A 263 -0.45 -21.82 -20.79
N HIS A 264 0.53 -22.53 -21.34
CA HIS A 264 0.39 -23.51 -22.42
C HIS A 264 1.66 -24.37 -22.45
#